data_AF-A0A327NPL9-F1
#
_entry.id   AF-A0A327NPL9-F1
#
_cell.length_a   1.000
_cell.length_b   1.000
_cell.length_c   1.000
_cell.angle_alpha   90.00
_cell.angle_beta   90.00
_cell.angle_gamma   90.00
#
_symmetry.space_group_name_H-M   'P 1'
#
loop_
_entity.id
_entity.type
_entity.pdbx_description
1 polymer ?
#
loop_
_entity_poly.entity_id
_entity_poly.type
_entity_poly.pdbx_seq_one_letter_code
_entity_poly.pdbx_strand_id
1 'polypeptide(L)'
;MTKTSTRILLAWLFISLVGVVSPALAQSQQPPTQLTERDKQNINAAALKSLNRLNVLLNALAVEGLEDAEVDTIIKKSYSGPARIFDNVNVSIEDDINPEHTSATKTEDLKVDEYLNRLSLYYSKRSPNDDKVTIIFPKQEATAAQQNGSSTYIKVFFESVFKGKYIPKSSSYQPASRVIELRAEKPGQYWRVYITRFSFKQPGEGMQQVVGTGRPTIPPGIKVGGAEIPYRKTGTEQLVVLKFTTQWLEVVNSQETDLPTGIYKRKIKETGQISEAQVYDFDNTRAIELKENSNRFSFRNDITTTWFDRVNPIINKPTAPKSRLFHSPIRPGKLQVKDQR
;
A
#
# COMPACT_ATOMS: atom_id res chain seq x y z
N MET A 1 40.98 -81.31 -18.20
CA MET A 1 39.75 -82.07 -18.50
C MET A 1 38.56 -81.27 -18.01
N THR A 2 37.57 -81.04 -18.88
CA THR A 2 36.13 -80.76 -18.62
C THR A 2 35.75 -79.53 -17.77
N LYS A 3 34.71 -78.74 -18.04
CA LYS A 3 33.81 -78.45 -19.17
C LYS A 3 32.83 -77.37 -18.65
N THR A 4 32.55 -76.33 -19.45
CA THR A 4 31.25 -75.62 -19.67
C THR A 4 30.30 -75.21 -18.52
N SER A 5 29.83 -73.95 -18.54
CA SER A 5 28.41 -73.50 -18.76
C SER A 5 28.22 -72.07 -18.19
N THR A 6 28.18 -70.98 -18.97
CA THR A 6 27.06 -70.42 -19.76
C THR A 6 25.81 -70.04 -18.95
N ARG A 7 25.62 -68.74 -18.65
CA ARG A 7 24.34 -67.97 -18.60
C ARG A 7 24.68 -66.48 -18.74
N ILE A 8 24.62 -65.87 -19.93
CA ILE A 8 23.47 -65.17 -20.54
C ILE A 8 22.66 -64.36 -19.53
N LEU A 9 22.89 -63.04 -19.51
CA LEU A 9 21.83 -62.03 -19.38
C LEU A 9 22.36 -60.68 -19.87
N LEU A 10 22.20 -60.49 -21.19
CA LEU A 10 22.18 -59.20 -21.85
C LEU A 10 20.80 -58.59 -21.53
N ALA A 11 20.75 -57.52 -20.74
CA ALA A 11 19.55 -56.69 -20.62
C ALA A 11 19.90 -55.30 -21.14
N TRP A 12 19.36 -55.04 -22.33
CA TRP A 12 19.46 -53.82 -23.11
C TRP A 12 19.06 -52.58 -22.30
N LEU A 13 20.00 -51.64 -22.13
CA LEU A 13 19.73 -50.29 -21.63
C LEU A 13 19.51 -49.36 -22.85
N PHE A 14 18.28 -49.39 -23.39
CA PHE A 14 17.79 -48.36 -24.31
C PHE A 14 16.51 -47.79 -23.70
N ILE A 15 16.65 -46.84 -22.77
CA ILE A 15 15.52 -46.03 -22.30
C ILE A 15 15.54 -44.73 -23.10
N SER A 16 14.56 -44.69 -24.00
CA SER A 16 14.14 -43.59 -24.85
C SER A 16 14.09 -42.25 -24.12
N LEU A 17 14.84 -41.30 -24.67
CA LEU A 17 14.74 -39.87 -24.45
C LEU A 17 13.43 -39.35 -25.05
N VAL A 18 12.29 -39.59 -24.38
CA VAL A 18 11.01 -38.96 -24.74
C VAL A 18 10.92 -37.65 -23.97
N GLY A 19 11.14 -36.55 -24.69
CA GLY A 19 10.88 -35.20 -24.19
C GLY A 19 9.40 -35.06 -23.82
N VAL A 20 9.12 -35.12 -22.53
CA VAL A 20 7.80 -34.76 -21.99
C VAL A 20 7.68 -33.25 -22.12
N VAL A 21 7.04 -32.80 -23.20
CA VAL A 21 6.58 -31.43 -23.35
C VAL A 21 5.47 -31.25 -22.31
N SER A 22 5.83 -30.76 -21.12
CA SER A 22 4.84 -30.44 -20.09
C SER A 22 3.88 -29.41 -20.69
N PRO A 23 2.58 -29.69 -20.80
CA PRO A 23 1.61 -28.66 -21.09
C PRO A 23 1.63 -27.73 -19.88
N ALA A 24 2.33 -26.60 -20.02
CA ALA A 24 2.17 -25.49 -19.11
C ALA A 24 0.69 -25.08 -19.21
N LEU A 25 -0.10 -25.58 -18.26
CA LEU A 25 -1.48 -25.19 -18.07
C LEU A 25 -1.45 -23.68 -17.86
N ALA A 26 -1.73 -22.95 -18.93
CA ALA A 26 -2.19 -21.58 -18.86
C ALA A 26 -3.49 -21.63 -18.05
N GLN A 27 -3.36 -21.48 -16.73
CA GLN A 27 -4.48 -21.18 -15.86
C GLN A 27 -5.03 -19.85 -16.37
N SER A 28 -6.07 -19.96 -17.18
CA SER A 28 -6.88 -18.83 -17.61
C SER A 28 -7.29 -18.09 -16.34
N GLN A 29 -6.77 -16.88 -16.19
CA GLN A 29 -7.21 -15.96 -15.16
C GLN A 29 -8.70 -15.70 -15.43
N GLN A 30 -9.57 -16.43 -14.74
CA GLN A 30 -11.00 -16.17 -14.81
C GLN A 30 -11.20 -14.70 -14.43
N PRO A 31 -11.99 -13.95 -15.21
CA PRO A 31 -12.28 -12.56 -14.88
C PRO A 31 -12.81 -12.51 -13.45
N PRO A 32 -12.41 -11.50 -12.65
CA PRO A 32 -12.82 -11.40 -11.26
C PRO A 32 -14.34 -11.49 -11.17
N THR A 33 -14.83 -12.56 -10.54
CA THR A 33 -16.27 -12.81 -10.39
C THR A 33 -16.87 -11.62 -9.65
N GLN A 34 -17.86 -10.98 -10.25
CA GLN A 34 -18.58 -9.87 -9.63
C GLN A 34 -19.23 -10.35 -8.32
N LEU A 35 -19.22 -9.51 -7.29
CA LEU A 35 -19.87 -9.79 -6.01
C LEU A 35 -21.35 -10.09 -6.19
N THR A 36 -21.78 -11.28 -5.76
CA THR A 36 -23.21 -11.62 -5.70
C THR A 36 -23.90 -10.82 -4.60
N GLU A 37 -25.23 -10.70 -4.66
CA GLU A 37 -25.97 -10.00 -3.60
C GLU A 37 -25.82 -10.69 -2.23
N ARG A 38 -25.74 -12.01 -2.22
CA ARG A 38 -25.43 -12.80 -1.02
C ARG A 38 -24.04 -12.47 -0.47
N ASP A 39 -23.04 -12.29 -1.33
CA ASP A 39 -21.71 -11.87 -0.89
C ASP A 39 -21.75 -10.49 -0.23
N LYS A 40 -22.45 -9.51 -0.84
CA LYS A 40 -22.59 -8.17 -0.27
C LYS A 40 -23.24 -8.18 1.11
N GLN A 41 -24.30 -8.97 1.30
CA GLN A 41 -24.96 -9.14 2.59
C GLN A 41 -24.03 -9.76 3.64
N ASN A 42 -23.29 -10.81 3.26
CA ASN A 42 -22.32 -11.45 4.15
C ASN A 42 -21.17 -10.51 4.55
N ILE A 43 -20.66 -9.71 3.60
CA ILE A 43 -19.60 -8.74 3.85
C ILE A 43 -20.10 -7.63 4.78
N ASN A 44 -21.32 -7.12 4.57
CA ASN A 44 -21.92 -6.12 5.45
C ASN A 44 -22.06 -6.64 6.89
N ALA A 45 -22.63 -7.84 7.06
CA ALA A 45 -22.73 -8.48 8.37
C ALA A 45 -21.35 -8.70 9.03
N ALA A 46 -20.34 -9.10 8.25
CA ALA A 46 -18.97 -9.25 8.74
C ALA A 46 -18.35 -7.90 9.16
N ALA A 47 -18.62 -6.83 8.41
CA ALA A 47 -18.13 -5.48 8.71
C ALA A 47 -18.70 -4.92 10.02
N LEU A 48 -20.02 -5.02 10.22
CA LEU A 48 -20.67 -4.61 11.48
C LEU A 48 -20.17 -5.46 12.67
N LYS A 49 -20.00 -6.77 12.45
CA LYS A 49 -19.39 -7.64 13.46
C LYS A 49 -17.95 -7.21 13.79
N SER A 50 -17.17 -6.77 12.80
CA SER A 50 -15.80 -6.26 13.01
C SER A 50 -15.80 -4.97 13.83
N LEU A 51 -16.71 -4.04 13.56
CA LEU A 51 -16.88 -2.82 14.37
C LEU A 51 -17.22 -3.15 15.83
N ASN A 52 -18.10 -4.12 16.07
CA ASN A 52 -18.42 -4.57 17.42
C ASN A 52 -17.21 -5.23 18.11
N ARG A 53 -16.40 -6.01 17.39
CA ARG A 53 -15.15 -6.58 17.93
C ARG A 53 -14.13 -5.50 18.27
N LEU A 54 -14.04 -4.44 17.47
CA LEU A 54 -13.24 -3.26 17.81
C LEU A 54 -13.76 -2.62 19.11
N ASN A 55 -15.06 -2.40 19.23
CA ASN A 55 -15.65 -1.84 20.47
C ASN A 55 -15.32 -2.70 21.71
N VAL A 56 -15.41 -4.02 21.59
CA VAL A 56 -15.03 -4.96 22.66
C VAL A 56 -13.54 -4.88 22.98
N LEU A 57 -12.67 -4.80 21.98
CA LEU A 57 -11.23 -4.65 22.18
C LEU A 57 -10.90 -3.38 22.97
N LEU A 58 -11.47 -2.24 22.58
CA LEU A 58 -11.21 -0.97 23.28
C LEU A 58 -11.72 -1.01 24.72
N ASN A 59 -12.91 -1.58 24.96
CA ASN A 59 -13.44 -1.74 26.31
C ASN A 59 -12.66 -2.77 27.15
N ALA A 60 -12.01 -3.76 26.54
CA ALA A 60 -11.14 -4.70 27.23
C ALA A 60 -9.90 -3.98 27.77
N LEU A 61 -9.28 -3.10 26.97
CA LEU A 61 -8.13 -2.29 27.38
C LEU A 61 -8.48 -1.19 28.40
N ALA A 62 -9.77 -0.83 28.49
CA ALA A 62 -10.27 0.18 29.41
C ALA A 62 -10.71 -0.37 30.78
N VAL A 63 -10.23 -1.55 31.20
CA VAL A 63 -10.51 -2.15 32.52
C VAL A 63 -9.28 -2.05 33.42
N GLU A 64 -9.48 -1.73 34.69
CA GLU A 64 -8.42 -1.77 35.71
C GLU A 64 -7.94 -3.20 35.98
N GLY A 65 -6.71 -3.34 36.49
CA GLY A 65 -6.18 -4.64 36.91
C GLY A 65 -5.58 -5.50 35.80
N LEU A 66 -5.52 -5.02 34.56
CA LEU A 66 -4.70 -5.66 33.52
C LEU A 66 -3.21 -5.39 33.76
N GLU A 67 -2.41 -6.45 33.70
CA GLU A 67 -0.95 -6.34 33.71
C GLU A 67 -0.41 -5.92 32.34
N ASP A 68 0.77 -5.28 32.29
CA ASP A 68 1.37 -4.80 31.04
C ASP A 68 1.56 -5.92 30.01
N ALA A 69 1.96 -7.12 30.45
CA ALA A 69 2.11 -8.28 29.57
C ALA A 69 0.78 -8.76 28.96
N GLU A 70 -0.33 -8.60 29.69
CA GLU A 70 -1.68 -8.92 29.19
C GLU A 70 -2.12 -7.87 28.17
N VAL A 71 -1.87 -6.59 28.44
CA VAL A 71 -2.11 -5.46 27.52
C VAL A 71 -1.37 -5.70 26.20
N ASP A 72 -0.06 -5.98 26.26
CA ASP A 72 0.77 -6.27 25.09
C ASP A 72 0.24 -7.46 24.29
N THR A 73 -0.22 -8.51 24.99
CA THR A 73 -0.80 -9.70 24.35
C THR A 73 -2.11 -9.37 23.63
N ILE A 74 -2.99 -8.57 24.26
CA ILE A 74 -4.26 -8.13 23.67
C ILE A 74 -3.98 -7.28 22.43
N ILE A 75 -3.09 -6.29 22.54
CA ILE A 75 -2.69 -5.40 21.45
C ILE A 75 -2.10 -6.20 20.29
N LYS A 76 -1.14 -7.08 20.55
CA LYS A 76 -0.52 -7.90 19.50
C LYS A 76 -1.50 -8.80 18.78
N LYS A 77 -2.44 -9.43 19.51
CA LYS A 77 -3.51 -10.26 18.91
C LYS A 77 -4.50 -9.46 18.06
N SER A 78 -4.58 -8.14 18.22
CA SER A 78 -5.50 -7.29 17.45
C SER A 78 -5.09 -7.14 15.97
N TYR A 79 -3.79 -7.25 15.66
CA TYR A 79 -3.24 -7.11 14.30
C TYR A 79 -2.43 -8.31 13.82
N SER A 80 -2.25 -9.34 14.67
CA SER A 80 -1.53 -10.56 14.31
C SER A 80 -2.34 -11.83 14.60
N GLY A 81 -2.09 -12.87 13.81
CA GLY A 81 -2.73 -14.18 13.95
C GLY A 81 -4.16 -14.26 13.41
N PRO A 82 -4.83 -15.43 13.59
CA PRO A 82 -6.12 -15.72 12.97
C PRO A 82 -7.28 -14.86 13.49
N ALA A 83 -7.15 -14.35 14.72
CA ALA A 83 -8.18 -13.57 15.40
C ALA A 83 -8.00 -12.05 15.23
N ARG A 84 -7.06 -11.58 14.39
CA ARG A 84 -6.86 -10.15 14.17
C ARG A 84 -8.15 -9.45 13.68
N ILE A 85 -8.29 -8.18 14.01
CA ILE A 85 -9.33 -7.28 13.49
C ILE A 85 -8.74 -6.23 12.56
N PHE A 86 -7.50 -5.81 12.81
CA PHE A 86 -6.74 -4.96 11.91
C PHE A 86 -6.02 -5.81 10.87
N ASP A 87 -5.81 -5.25 9.69
CA ASP A 87 -5.11 -5.96 8.62
C ASP A 87 -3.66 -6.30 9.00
N ASN A 88 -2.96 -5.30 9.55
CA ASN A 88 -1.60 -5.39 10.03
C ASN A 88 -1.31 -4.25 11.04
N VAL A 89 -0.09 -4.21 11.60
CA VAL A 89 0.31 -3.21 12.61
C VAL A 89 0.40 -1.78 12.05
N ASN A 90 0.66 -1.63 10.76
CA ASN A 90 0.84 -0.32 10.10
C ASN A 90 -0.48 0.30 9.62
N VAL A 91 -1.64 -0.26 10.02
CA VAL A 91 -2.93 0.37 9.76
C VAL A 91 -2.95 1.74 10.43
N SER A 92 -3.29 2.77 9.64
CA SER A 92 -3.37 4.15 10.13
C SER A 92 -4.65 4.37 10.94
N ILE A 93 -4.48 4.94 12.13
CA ILE A 93 -5.55 5.30 13.05
C ILE A 93 -5.40 6.77 13.44
N GLU A 94 -6.38 7.61 13.10
CA GLU A 94 -6.40 9.00 13.54
C GLU A 94 -6.72 9.05 15.05
N ASP A 95 -5.84 9.65 15.85
CA ASP A 95 -5.93 9.70 17.31
C ASP A 95 -7.18 10.45 17.80
N ASP A 96 -8.03 9.79 18.57
CA ASP A 96 -9.14 10.35 19.34
C ASP A 96 -9.00 10.12 20.86
N ILE A 97 -7.84 9.61 21.32
CA ILE A 97 -7.52 9.42 22.74
C ILE A 97 -7.19 10.74 23.42
N ASN A 98 -6.57 11.68 22.71
CA ASN A 98 -6.53 13.07 23.15
C ASN A 98 -7.84 13.77 22.78
N PRO A 99 -8.66 14.24 23.73
CA PRO A 99 -9.95 14.88 23.44
C PRO A 99 -9.83 16.22 22.73
N GLU A 100 -8.63 16.80 22.62
CA GLU A 100 -8.37 17.96 21.76
C GLU A 100 -8.37 17.58 20.27
N HIS A 101 -8.18 16.29 19.96
CA HIS A 101 -8.27 15.77 18.60
C HIS A 101 -9.73 15.48 18.24
N THR A 102 -10.38 16.47 17.62
CA THR A 102 -11.83 16.46 17.40
C THR A 102 -12.24 16.22 15.96
N SER A 103 -11.28 16.18 15.03
CA SER A 103 -11.54 16.03 13.61
C SER A 103 -10.29 15.62 12.84
N ALA A 104 -10.48 15.20 11.60
CA ALA A 104 -9.42 14.86 10.66
C ALA A 104 -8.35 15.93 10.44
N THR A 105 -8.68 17.21 10.55
CA THR A 105 -7.71 18.31 10.39
C THR A 105 -7.00 18.67 11.69
N LYS A 106 -7.42 18.07 12.80
CA LYS A 106 -6.94 18.32 14.16
C LYS A 106 -6.67 16.99 14.83
N THR A 107 -5.80 16.18 14.24
CA THR A 107 -5.41 14.88 14.79
C THR A 107 -4.05 14.49 14.22
N GLU A 108 -3.51 13.39 14.71
CA GLU A 108 -2.32 12.75 14.16
C GLU A 108 -2.62 11.29 13.84
N ASP A 109 -1.91 10.76 12.85
CA ASP A 109 -2.00 9.35 12.47
C ASP A 109 -1.08 8.52 13.35
N LEU A 110 -1.65 7.48 13.97
CA LEU A 110 -0.96 6.51 14.81
C LEU A 110 -1.03 5.13 14.17
N LYS A 111 -0.04 4.30 14.50
CA LYS A 111 -0.12 2.86 14.24
C LYS A 111 -1.04 2.17 15.26
N VAL A 112 -1.41 0.93 14.97
CA VAL A 112 -2.36 0.16 15.79
C VAL A 112 -1.86 0.02 17.24
N ASP A 113 -0.60 -0.38 17.41
CA ASP A 113 0.01 -0.56 18.73
C ASP A 113 0.16 0.77 19.49
N GLU A 114 0.61 1.82 18.82
CA GLU A 114 0.71 3.17 19.38
C GLU A 114 -0.65 3.68 19.89
N TYR A 115 -1.70 3.60 19.05
CA TYR A 115 -3.05 4.02 19.42
C TYR A 115 -3.60 3.23 20.61
N LEU A 116 -3.51 1.90 20.58
CA LEU A 116 -4.05 1.06 21.65
C LEU A 116 -3.26 1.19 22.96
N ASN A 117 -1.95 1.42 22.90
CA ASN A 117 -1.13 1.74 24.08
C ASN A 117 -1.54 3.08 24.68
N ARG A 118 -1.74 4.12 23.86
CA ARG A 118 -2.23 5.42 24.34
C ARG A 118 -3.59 5.30 25.02
N LEU A 119 -4.50 4.51 24.45
CA LEU A 119 -5.79 4.21 25.10
C LEU A 119 -5.56 3.62 26.50
N SER A 120 -4.75 2.57 26.62
CA SER A 120 -4.47 1.91 27.90
C SER A 120 -3.85 2.85 28.94
N LEU A 121 -3.01 3.80 28.50
CA LEU A 121 -2.28 4.71 29.37
C LEU A 121 -3.07 5.96 29.76
N TYR A 122 -3.85 6.52 28.83
CA TYR A 122 -4.40 7.87 28.98
C TYR A 122 -5.92 7.93 29.11
N TYR A 123 -6.63 6.83 28.90
CA TYR A 123 -8.07 6.77 29.14
C TYR A 123 -8.37 6.25 30.54
N SER A 124 -9.31 6.90 31.24
CA SER A 124 -9.73 6.46 32.57
C SER A 124 -10.34 5.06 32.53
N LYS A 125 -9.73 4.12 33.24
CA LYS A 125 -10.17 2.73 33.30
C LYS A 125 -11.42 2.58 34.17
N ARG A 126 -12.27 1.61 33.84
CA ARG A 126 -13.42 1.20 34.67
C ARG A 126 -12.98 0.13 35.67
N SER A 127 -13.63 0.11 36.83
CA SER A 127 -13.46 -0.99 37.79
C SER A 127 -13.90 -2.32 37.18
N PRO A 128 -13.25 -3.46 37.50
CA PRO A 128 -13.67 -4.77 37.01
C PRO A 128 -15.09 -5.16 37.45
N ASN A 129 -15.57 -4.56 38.55
CA ASN A 129 -16.90 -4.79 39.11
C ASN A 129 -17.99 -3.90 38.50
N ASP A 130 -17.63 -2.95 37.63
CA ASP A 130 -18.60 -2.10 36.92
C ASP A 130 -19.00 -2.78 35.60
N ASP A 131 -20.28 -3.13 35.46
CA ASP A 131 -20.81 -3.77 34.26
C ASP A 131 -21.02 -2.80 33.09
N LYS A 132 -20.89 -1.49 33.33
CA LYS A 132 -21.12 -0.46 32.32
C LYS A 132 -19.88 -0.26 31.44
N VAL A 133 -20.04 -0.57 30.15
CA VAL A 133 -19.06 -0.19 29.13
C VAL A 133 -18.96 1.33 28.99
N THR A 134 -17.75 1.84 28.79
CA THR A 134 -17.49 3.29 28.73
C THR A 134 -17.17 3.78 27.32
N ILE A 135 -16.85 2.89 26.39
CA ILE A 135 -16.62 3.22 24.96
C ILE A 135 -17.75 2.60 24.14
N ILE A 136 -18.50 3.41 23.39
CA ILE A 136 -19.71 2.97 22.69
C ILE A 136 -19.71 3.50 21.26
N PHE A 137 -20.12 2.66 20.30
CA PHE A 137 -20.22 3.01 18.89
C PHE A 137 -21.68 3.01 18.38
N PRO A 138 -22.49 4.04 18.70
CA PRO A 138 -23.85 4.16 18.16
C PRO A 138 -23.87 4.58 16.67
N LYS A 139 -25.08 4.59 16.09
CA LYS A 139 -25.36 5.09 14.72
C LYS A 139 -24.50 4.41 13.64
N GLN A 140 -24.40 3.08 13.73
CA GLN A 140 -23.60 2.28 12.81
C GLN A 140 -24.28 2.15 11.45
N GLU A 141 -23.57 2.45 10.39
CA GLU A 141 -24.08 2.37 9.03
C GLU A 141 -22.99 1.93 8.05
N ALA A 142 -23.23 0.81 7.37
CA ALA A 142 -22.29 0.25 6.41
C ALA A 142 -22.67 0.66 4.98
N THR A 143 -21.67 0.97 4.16
CA THR A 143 -21.88 1.18 2.72
C THR A 143 -22.08 -0.14 2.00
N ALA A 144 -22.51 -0.07 0.73
CA ALA A 144 -22.42 -1.23 -0.15
C ALA A 144 -20.94 -1.66 -0.29
N ALA A 145 -20.69 -2.97 -0.26
CA ALA A 145 -19.38 -3.52 -0.55
C ALA A 145 -19.02 -3.28 -2.02
N GLN A 146 -17.78 -2.90 -2.28
CA GLN A 146 -17.28 -2.56 -3.61
C GLN A 146 -16.05 -3.37 -3.94
N GLN A 147 -15.96 -3.85 -5.17
CA GLN A 147 -14.82 -4.60 -5.67
C GLN A 147 -13.92 -3.68 -6.48
N ASN A 148 -12.63 -3.59 -6.11
CA ASN A 148 -11.61 -2.89 -6.88
C ASN A 148 -10.44 -3.84 -7.16
N GLY A 149 -10.33 -4.29 -8.41
CA GLY A 149 -9.38 -5.33 -8.80
C GLY A 149 -9.66 -6.66 -8.08
N SER A 150 -8.65 -7.22 -7.44
CA SER A 150 -8.74 -8.45 -6.65
C SER A 150 -9.26 -8.24 -5.22
N SER A 151 -9.44 -6.99 -4.80
CA SER A 151 -9.78 -6.65 -3.42
C SER A 151 -11.21 -6.17 -3.32
N THR A 152 -11.88 -6.54 -2.23
CA THR A 152 -13.21 -6.04 -1.90
C THR A 152 -13.11 -5.13 -0.69
N TYR A 153 -13.80 -4.00 -0.71
CA TYR A 153 -13.76 -2.99 0.34
C TYR A 153 -15.16 -2.60 0.78
N ILE A 154 -15.28 -2.17 2.03
CA ILE A 154 -16.52 -1.65 2.61
C ILE A 154 -16.16 -0.60 3.67
N LYS A 155 -16.99 0.44 3.79
CA LYS A 155 -16.89 1.44 4.86
C LYS A 155 -18.00 1.24 5.87
N VAL A 156 -17.69 1.49 7.14
CA VAL A 156 -18.70 1.58 8.20
C VAL A 156 -18.55 2.93 8.90
N PHE A 157 -19.59 3.75 8.82
CA PHE A 157 -19.72 5.02 9.53
C PHE A 157 -20.37 4.77 10.88
N PHE A 158 -19.92 5.50 11.90
CA PHE A 158 -20.49 5.43 13.25
C PHE A 158 -20.15 6.69 14.03
N GLU A 159 -20.80 6.87 15.16
CA GLU A 159 -20.41 7.85 16.17
C GLU A 159 -19.61 7.13 17.26
N SER A 160 -18.51 7.71 17.70
CA SER A 160 -17.67 7.21 18.78
C SER A 160 -17.94 8.03 20.04
N VAL A 161 -18.27 7.35 21.14
CA VAL A 161 -18.60 7.97 22.42
C VAL A 161 -17.74 7.35 23.53
N PHE A 162 -16.87 8.17 24.10
CA PHE A 162 -16.03 7.83 25.25
C PHE A 162 -16.61 8.51 26.50
N LYS A 163 -17.12 7.72 27.45
CA LYS A 163 -17.74 8.21 28.70
C LYS A 163 -16.73 8.47 29.82
N GLY A 164 -15.52 7.95 29.67
CA GLY A 164 -14.41 8.19 30.60
C GLY A 164 -13.81 9.59 30.44
N LYS A 165 -12.61 9.76 30.99
CA LYS A 165 -11.83 10.99 30.95
C LYS A 165 -10.43 10.72 30.41
N TYR A 166 -9.84 11.75 29.83
CA TYR A 166 -8.42 11.75 29.49
C TYR A 166 -7.61 12.05 30.75
N ILE A 167 -6.83 11.07 31.23
CA ILE A 167 -6.12 11.12 32.51
C ILE A 167 -5.22 12.36 32.65
N PRO A 168 -4.36 12.71 31.66
CA PRO A 168 -3.40 13.80 31.83
C PRO A 168 -4.02 15.18 32.11
N LYS A 169 -5.23 15.45 31.61
CA LYS A 169 -5.93 16.74 31.79
C LYS A 169 -7.27 16.62 32.53
N SER A 170 -7.68 15.41 32.90
CA SER A 170 -9.03 15.09 33.41
C SER A 170 -10.18 15.64 32.55
N SER A 171 -9.96 15.80 31.25
CA SER A 171 -10.95 16.34 30.30
C SER A 171 -11.90 15.25 29.81
N SER A 172 -13.17 15.62 29.62
CA SER A 172 -14.18 14.75 29.02
C SER A 172 -14.07 14.75 27.50
N TYR A 173 -14.48 13.64 26.88
CA TYR A 173 -14.54 13.51 25.42
C TYR A 173 -15.85 14.08 24.87
N GLN A 174 -15.79 14.56 23.63
CA GLN A 174 -16.97 14.85 22.83
C GLN A 174 -17.26 13.67 21.90
N PRO A 175 -18.54 13.39 21.59
CA PRO A 175 -18.87 12.42 20.54
C PRO A 175 -18.23 12.81 19.21
N ALA A 176 -17.65 11.84 18.51
CA ALA A 176 -16.97 12.06 17.24
C ALA A 176 -17.57 11.20 16.13
N SER A 177 -17.78 11.77 14.95
CA SER A 177 -18.13 10.98 13.76
C SER A 177 -16.89 10.28 13.21
N ARG A 178 -16.93 8.96 13.11
CA ARG A 178 -15.82 8.12 12.68
C ARG A 178 -16.22 7.24 11.50
N VAL A 179 -15.21 6.74 10.81
CA VAL A 179 -15.33 5.75 9.75
C VAL A 179 -14.24 4.71 9.92
N ILE A 180 -14.59 3.45 9.72
CA ILE A 180 -13.61 2.38 9.48
C ILE A 180 -13.72 1.93 8.03
N GLU A 181 -12.57 1.73 7.40
CA GLU A 181 -12.47 1.07 6.10
C GLU A 181 -12.01 -0.35 6.32
N LEU A 182 -12.65 -1.30 5.63
CA LEU A 182 -12.33 -2.70 5.75
C LEU A 182 -12.04 -3.34 4.40
N ARG A 183 -10.98 -4.15 4.35
CA ARG A 183 -10.73 -5.09 3.25
C ARG A 183 -11.42 -6.41 3.54
N ALA A 184 -12.22 -6.89 2.60
CA ALA A 184 -12.88 -8.18 2.64
C ALA A 184 -12.12 -9.22 1.80
N GLU A 185 -11.94 -10.39 2.38
CA GLU A 185 -11.29 -11.56 1.78
C GLU A 185 -12.18 -12.79 1.96
N LYS A 186 -12.11 -13.75 1.03
CA LYS A 186 -12.90 -14.99 1.11
C LYS A 186 -11.99 -16.22 1.20
N PRO A 187 -11.29 -16.44 2.34
CA PRO A 187 -10.52 -17.66 2.53
C PRO A 187 -11.47 -18.86 2.66
N GLY A 188 -11.58 -19.64 1.59
CA GLY A 188 -12.53 -20.76 1.52
C GLY A 188 -13.96 -20.29 1.31
N GLN A 189 -14.87 -20.66 2.22
CA GLN A 189 -16.32 -20.45 2.05
C GLN A 189 -16.86 -19.18 2.74
N TYR A 190 -16.09 -18.56 3.63
CA TYR A 190 -16.55 -17.47 4.48
C TYR A 190 -15.82 -16.17 4.17
N TRP A 191 -16.58 -15.06 4.17
CA TRP A 191 -16.00 -13.72 4.13
C TRP A 191 -15.38 -13.37 5.48
N ARG A 192 -14.15 -12.87 5.44
CA ARG A 192 -13.46 -12.22 6.54
C ARG A 192 -13.19 -10.78 6.16
N VAL A 193 -13.19 -9.90 7.15
CA VAL A 193 -12.91 -8.49 6.97
C VAL A 193 -11.82 -8.05 7.94
N TYR A 194 -10.98 -7.12 7.49
CA TYR A 194 -9.88 -6.56 8.26
C TYR A 194 -9.91 -5.05 8.14
N ILE A 195 -9.80 -4.34 9.26
CA ILE A 195 -9.75 -2.87 9.30
C ILE A 195 -8.43 -2.43 8.66
N THR A 196 -8.52 -1.60 7.63
CA THR A 196 -7.38 -1.00 6.92
C THR A 196 -7.18 0.47 7.23
N ARG A 197 -8.21 1.15 7.79
CA ARG A 197 -8.17 2.53 8.26
C ARG A 197 -9.19 2.74 9.37
N PHE A 198 -8.86 3.53 10.39
CA PHE A 198 -9.80 3.99 11.41
C PHE A 198 -9.63 5.50 11.64
N SER A 199 -10.61 6.30 11.24
CA SER A 199 -10.45 7.76 11.14
C SER A 199 -11.70 8.53 11.54
N PHE A 200 -11.57 9.84 11.71
CA PHE A 200 -12.68 10.77 11.64
C PHE A 200 -13.33 10.73 10.26
N LYS A 201 -14.64 10.99 10.25
CA LYS A 201 -15.41 11.18 9.03
C LYS A 201 -15.03 12.52 8.39
N GLN A 202 -14.59 12.50 7.14
CA GLN A 202 -14.23 13.73 6.43
C GLN A 202 -15.48 14.49 5.93
N PRO A 203 -15.43 15.82 5.79
CA PRO A 203 -16.48 16.58 5.09
C PRO A 203 -16.67 16.07 3.66
N GLY A 204 -17.91 15.77 3.27
CA GLY A 204 -18.22 15.21 1.96
C GLY A 204 -17.99 13.70 1.83
N GLU A 205 -17.42 13.04 2.84
CA GLU A 205 -17.38 11.58 2.90
C GLU A 205 -18.77 11.06 3.24
N GLY A 206 -19.46 10.54 2.21
CA GLY A 206 -20.83 10.06 2.28
C GLY A 206 -20.95 8.55 2.22
N MET A 207 -22.18 8.06 2.42
CA MET A 207 -22.56 6.66 2.19
C MET A 207 -22.70 6.31 0.71
N GLN A 208 -22.69 7.33 -0.16
CA GLN A 208 -22.59 7.10 -1.58
C GLN A 208 -21.30 6.35 -1.85
N GLN A 209 -21.40 5.34 -2.73
CA GLN A 209 -20.31 4.51 -3.24
C GLN A 209 -18.98 5.25 -3.09
N VAL A 210 -17.97 4.64 -2.44
CA VAL A 210 -16.59 5.12 -2.56
C VAL A 210 -16.43 5.38 -4.04
N VAL A 211 -16.38 6.66 -4.43
CA VAL A 211 -16.31 7.07 -5.83
C VAL A 211 -15.13 6.30 -6.29
N GLY A 212 -15.38 5.31 -7.17
CA GLY A 212 -14.44 4.24 -7.34
C GLY A 212 -13.07 4.86 -7.49
N THR A 213 -12.13 4.47 -6.64
CA THR A 213 -10.71 4.52 -6.99
C THR A 213 -10.42 3.57 -8.18
N GLY A 214 -11.45 3.23 -8.96
CA GLY A 214 -11.36 2.62 -10.24
C GLY A 214 -10.49 3.54 -11.06
N ARG A 215 -9.31 3.01 -11.38
CA ARG A 215 -8.43 3.49 -12.41
C ARG A 215 -9.26 4.16 -13.51
N PRO A 216 -8.98 5.42 -13.88
CA PRO A 216 -9.75 6.09 -14.93
C PRO A 216 -9.89 5.13 -16.10
N THR A 217 -11.12 4.92 -16.59
CA THR A 217 -11.41 3.96 -17.65
C THR A 217 -10.49 4.26 -18.83
N ILE A 218 -9.48 3.43 -19.03
CA ILE A 218 -8.54 3.57 -20.15
C ILE A 218 -9.32 3.15 -21.40
N PRO A 219 -9.51 4.04 -22.39
CA PRO A 219 -10.09 3.63 -23.66
C PRO A 219 -9.35 2.40 -24.23
N PRO A 220 -10.07 1.37 -24.68
CA PRO A 220 -9.43 0.19 -25.26
C PRO A 220 -8.57 0.61 -26.46
N GLY A 221 -7.33 0.10 -26.53
CA GLY A 221 -6.41 0.35 -27.63
C GLY A 221 -5.46 1.54 -27.49
N ILE A 222 -5.43 2.23 -26.33
CA ILE A 222 -4.39 3.25 -26.09
C ILE A 222 -3.01 2.61 -26.08
N LYS A 223 -2.12 3.14 -26.93
CA LYS A 223 -0.68 2.89 -26.89
C LYS A 223 0.00 4.18 -26.46
N VAL A 224 0.70 4.17 -25.33
CA VAL A 224 1.51 5.32 -24.91
C VAL A 224 2.78 5.33 -25.76
N GLY A 225 2.85 6.25 -26.71
CA GLY A 225 4.06 6.46 -27.51
C GLY A 225 5.22 7.02 -26.65
N GLY A 226 6.44 6.96 -27.19
CA GLY A 226 7.64 7.51 -26.56
C GLY A 226 8.71 6.46 -26.26
N ALA A 227 9.88 6.93 -25.84
CA ALA A 227 10.99 6.07 -25.42
C ALA A 227 10.71 5.47 -24.03
N GLU A 228 11.20 4.25 -23.81
CA GLU A 228 11.26 3.65 -22.48
C GLU A 228 12.36 4.36 -21.68
N ILE A 229 11.96 5.03 -20.60
CA ILE A 229 12.85 5.79 -19.75
C ILE A 229 12.96 5.06 -18.41
N PRO A 230 14.14 4.48 -18.10
CA PRO A 230 14.37 3.87 -16.80
C PRO A 230 14.58 4.93 -15.72
N TYR A 231 14.01 4.67 -14.55
CA TYR A 231 14.20 5.39 -13.31
C TYR A 231 14.59 4.43 -12.21
N ARG A 232 15.36 4.92 -11.24
CA ARG A 232 15.82 4.18 -10.07
C ARG A 232 15.25 4.83 -8.82
N LYS A 233 14.71 4.04 -7.90
CA LYS A 233 14.24 4.54 -6.61
C LYS A 233 15.41 5.18 -5.84
N THR A 234 15.22 6.39 -5.34
CA THR A 234 16.26 7.11 -4.60
C THR A 234 16.71 6.27 -3.41
N GLY A 235 18.00 5.95 -3.34
CA GLY A 235 18.60 5.17 -2.25
C GLY A 235 18.52 3.65 -2.40
N THR A 236 17.97 3.11 -3.49
CA THR A 236 17.97 1.65 -3.76
C THR A 236 18.32 1.33 -5.22
N GLU A 237 18.46 0.05 -5.55
CA GLU A 237 18.67 -0.43 -6.93
C GLU A 237 17.37 -0.79 -7.66
N GLN A 238 16.20 -0.56 -7.03
CA GLN A 238 14.91 -0.89 -7.64
C GLN A 238 14.63 0.01 -8.84
N LEU A 239 14.26 -0.61 -9.97
CA LEU A 239 14.01 0.06 -11.23
C LEU A 239 12.52 0.14 -11.59
N VAL A 240 12.15 1.25 -12.21
CA VAL A 240 10.85 1.50 -12.83
C VAL A 240 11.09 2.01 -14.24
N VAL A 241 10.35 1.49 -15.22
CA VAL A 241 10.44 1.93 -16.62
C VAL A 241 9.14 2.62 -17.00
N LEU A 242 9.25 3.88 -17.45
CA LEU A 242 8.11 4.69 -17.86
C LEU A 242 8.15 4.99 -19.36
N LYS A 243 6.96 5.06 -19.98
CA LYS A 243 6.69 5.82 -21.20
C LYS A 243 5.74 6.94 -20.86
N PHE A 244 5.88 8.11 -21.46
CA PHE A 244 4.90 9.16 -21.27
C PHE A 244 4.82 10.10 -22.47
N THR A 245 3.65 10.69 -22.60
CA THR A 245 3.28 11.73 -23.55
C THR A 245 2.71 12.91 -22.76
N THR A 246 2.26 13.95 -23.47
CA THR A 246 1.60 15.10 -22.86
C THR A 246 0.28 14.74 -22.15
N GLN A 247 -0.35 13.61 -22.47
CA GLN A 247 -1.66 13.21 -21.97
C GLN A 247 -1.64 11.92 -21.13
N TRP A 248 -0.71 11.01 -21.41
CA TRP A 248 -0.69 9.67 -20.84
C TRP A 248 0.69 9.30 -20.32
N LEU A 249 0.73 8.52 -19.25
CA LEU A 249 1.94 7.89 -18.72
C LEU A 249 1.66 6.39 -18.61
N GLU A 250 2.62 5.57 -18.98
CA GLU A 250 2.60 4.12 -18.82
C GLU A 250 3.77 3.69 -17.95
N VAL A 251 3.46 2.99 -16.86
CA VAL A 251 4.45 2.21 -16.10
C VAL A 251 4.61 0.88 -16.82
N VAL A 252 5.63 0.78 -17.68
CA VAL A 252 5.89 -0.41 -18.51
C VAL A 252 6.36 -1.57 -17.65
N ASN A 253 7.23 -1.28 -16.68
CA ASN A 253 7.76 -2.25 -15.73
C ASN A 253 8.01 -1.56 -14.39
N SER A 254 7.82 -2.27 -13.28
CA SER A 254 8.07 -1.77 -11.93
C SER A 254 8.59 -2.89 -11.03
N GLN A 255 9.74 -2.66 -10.38
CA GLN A 255 10.24 -3.49 -9.28
C GLN A 255 9.79 -2.97 -7.90
N GLU A 256 8.99 -1.89 -7.88
CA GLU A 256 8.37 -1.36 -6.68
C GLU A 256 6.99 -1.99 -6.49
N THR A 257 6.76 -2.64 -5.35
CA THR A 257 5.52 -3.39 -5.09
C THR A 257 4.30 -2.48 -5.03
N ASP A 258 4.49 -1.24 -4.59
CA ASP A 258 3.39 -0.30 -4.37
C ASP A 258 3.03 0.51 -5.64
N LEU A 259 3.87 0.44 -6.67
CA LEU A 259 3.67 1.13 -7.95
C LEU A 259 3.26 0.13 -9.04
N PRO A 260 1.96 0.00 -9.36
CA PRO A 260 1.48 -0.98 -10.32
C PRO A 260 1.80 -0.58 -11.77
N THR A 261 1.91 -1.58 -12.65
CA THR A 261 2.11 -1.36 -14.09
C THR A 261 0.84 -0.85 -14.80
N GLY A 262 1.05 -0.23 -15.96
CA GLY A 262 0.04 0.15 -16.94
C GLY A 262 -0.17 1.66 -17.09
N ILE A 263 -1.32 2.08 -17.64
CA ILE A 263 -1.54 3.44 -18.12
C ILE A 263 -2.24 4.32 -17.06
N TYR A 264 -1.84 5.59 -17.03
CA TYR A 264 -2.25 6.67 -16.14
C TYR A 264 -2.57 7.92 -16.98
N LYS A 265 -3.64 8.64 -16.63
CA LYS A 265 -4.06 9.85 -17.36
C LYS A 265 -3.53 11.09 -16.67
N ARG A 266 -3.03 12.06 -17.43
CA ARG A 266 -2.61 13.35 -16.88
C ARG A 266 -3.80 14.11 -16.32
N LYS A 267 -3.64 14.65 -15.11
CA LYS A 267 -4.62 15.53 -14.47
C LYS A 267 -4.62 16.89 -15.18
N ILE A 268 -5.79 17.32 -15.64
CA ILE A 268 -6.03 18.66 -16.19
C ILE A 268 -6.67 19.48 -15.07
N LYS A 269 -6.20 20.71 -14.80
CA LYS A 269 -6.82 21.55 -13.76
C LYS A 269 -8.25 21.91 -14.21
N GLU A 270 -9.18 22.09 -13.26
CA GLU A 270 -10.59 22.43 -13.54
C GLU A 270 -10.75 23.67 -14.43
N THR A 271 -9.80 24.60 -14.37
CA THR A 271 -9.70 25.79 -15.24
C THR A 271 -9.44 25.48 -16.73
N GLY A 272 -9.32 24.21 -17.13
CA GLY A 272 -8.89 23.79 -18.47
C GLY A 272 -7.40 23.98 -18.73
N GLN A 273 -6.67 24.62 -17.81
CA GLN A 273 -5.22 24.77 -17.89
C GLN A 273 -4.51 23.47 -17.51
N ILE A 274 -3.49 23.14 -18.29
CA ILE A 274 -2.61 22.03 -17.98
C ILE A 274 -1.80 22.41 -16.74
N SER A 275 -1.79 21.55 -15.71
CA SER A 275 -0.93 21.74 -14.55
C SER A 275 0.55 21.82 -14.97
N GLU A 276 1.27 22.83 -14.47
CA GLU A 276 2.73 22.96 -14.63
C GLU A 276 3.44 21.70 -14.11
N ALA A 277 2.95 21.14 -13.01
CA ALA A 277 3.32 19.81 -12.56
C ALA A 277 2.66 18.75 -13.45
N GLN A 278 3.47 17.89 -14.07
CA GLN A 278 3.01 16.73 -14.85
C GLN A 278 2.51 15.63 -13.89
N VAL A 279 1.30 15.83 -13.34
CA VAL A 279 0.64 14.90 -12.42
C VAL A 279 -0.27 13.94 -13.19
N TYR A 280 -0.15 12.65 -12.91
CA TYR A 280 -0.94 11.57 -13.49
C TYR A 280 -1.63 10.82 -12.36
N ASP A 281 -2.96 10.92 -12.30
CA ASP A 281 -3.75 10.29 -11.24
C ASP A 281 -3.96 8.81 -11.57
N PHE A 282 -3.70 7.93 -10.60
CA PHE A 282 -4.13 6.53 -10.67
C PHE A 282 -5.55 6.40 -10.14
N ASP A 283 -5.79 7.05 -9.00
CA ASP A 283 -7.06 7.21 -8.32
C ASP A 283 -6.99 8.45 -7.42
N ASN A 284 -7.95 8.63 -6.51
CA ASN A 284 -8.00 9.78 -5.61
C ASN A 284 -6.87 9.79 -4.57
N THR A 285 -6.18 8.66 -4.38
CA THR A 285 -5.23 8.43 -3.31
C THR A 285 -3.79 8.26 -3.81
N ARG A 286 -3.63 8.00 -5.11
CA ARG A 286 -2.34 7.71 -5.75
C ARG A 286 -2.12 8.55 -6.98
N ALA A 287 -0.93 9.15 -7.06
CA ALA A 287 -0.52 9.97 -8.18
C ALA A 287 0.97 9.82 -8.49
N ILE A 288 1.30 9.87 -9.78
CA ILE A 288 2.67 10.00 -10.27
C ILE A 288 2.88 11.45 -10.68
N GLU A 289 3.92 12.11 -10.17
CA GLU A 289 4.28 13.47 -10.54
C GLU A 289 5.69 13.48 -11.13
N LEU A 290 5.82 13.84 -12.42
CA LEU A 290 7.13 14.08 -13.03
C LEU A 290 7.63 15.47 -12.63
N LYS A 291 8.90 15.57 -12.24
CA LYS A 291 9.60 16.81 -11.83
C LYS A 291 10.88 17.00 -12.62
N GLU A 292 11.44 18.21 -12.53
CA GLU A 292 12.79 18.53 -13.03
C GLU A 292 12.97 18.15 -14.51
N ASN A 293 12.04 18.57 -15.37
CA ASN A 293 12.02 18.20 -16.80
C ASN A 293 12.02 16.69 -17.04
N SER A 294 11.28 15.95 -16.20
CA SER A 294 11.20 14.48 -16.22
C SER A 294 12.52 13.77 -15.93
N ASN A 295 13.48 14.44 -15.26
CA ASN A 295 14.65 13.75 -14.70
C ASN A 295 14.35 13.06 -13.37
N ARG A 296 13.20 13.34 -12.78
CA ARG A 296 12.75 12.74 -11.54
C ARG A 296 11.25 12.52 -11.57
N PHE A 297 10.75 11.51 -10.85
CA PHE A 297 9.34 11.44 -10.52
C PHE A 297 9.12 11.03 -9.08
N SER A 298 7.96 11.40 -8.54
CA SER A 298 7.46 10.90 -7.27
C SER A 298 6.19 10.08 -7.48
N PHE A 299 6.11 8.94 -6.81
CA PHE A 299 4.86 8.20 -6.62
C PHE A 299 4.33 8.51 -5.22
N ARG A 300 3.14 9.11 -5.17
CA ARG A 300 2.41 9.34 -3.93
C ARG A 300 1.36 8.24 -3.77
N ASN A 301 1.30 7.67 -2.58
CA ASN A 301 0.11 7.02 -2.03
C ASN A 301 -0.36 7.84 -0.82
N ASP A 302 -1.54 7.55 -0.26
CA ASP A 302 -2.19 8.35 0.80
C ASP A 302 -1.26 8.83 1.92
N ILE A 303 -0.24 8.04 2.26
CA ILE A 303 0.62 8.24 3.42
C ILE A 303 2.10 8.44 3.09
N THR A 304 2.56 8.08 1.88
CA THR A 304 3.99 8.11 1.54
C THR A 304 4.24 8.69 0.16
N THR A 305 5.39 9.36 0.03
CA THR A 305 5.93 9.81 -1.25
C THR A 305 7.25 9.09 -1.50
N THR A 306 7.29 8.27 -2.55
CA THR A 306 8.50 7.57 -2.99
C THR A 306 9.09 8.29 -4.19
N TRP A 307 10.40 8.51 -4.18
CA TRP A 307 11.13 9.23 -5.23
C TRP A 307 11.94 8.32 -6.13
N PHE A 308 11.99 8.67 -7.42
CA PHE A 308 12.70 7.95 -8.44
C PHE A 308 13.46 8.90 -9.34
N ASP A 309 14.74 8.64 -9.53
CA ASP A 309 15.67 9.45 -10.31
C ASP A 309 15.92 8.78 -11.67
N ARG A 310 15.94 9.56 -12.75
CA ARG A 310 16.15 9.04 -14.10
C ARG A 310 17.53 8.38 -14.18
N VAL A 311 17.56 7.15 -14.66
CA VAL A 311 18.82 6.50 -14.99
C VAL A 311 19.26 7.09 -16.31
N ASN A 312 20.24 7.99 -16.27
CA ASN A 312 20.89 8.44 -17.48
C ASN A 312 21.38 7.19 -18.21
N PRO A 313 21.04 7.00 -19.50
CA PRO A 313 21.73 5.99 -20.28
C PRO A 313 23.20 6.33 -20.11
N ILE A 314 23.98 5.36 -19.62
CA ILE A 314 25.44 5.48 -19.65
C ILE A 314 25.71 5.77 -21.12
N ILE A 315 25.99 7.03 -21.44
CA ILE A 315 26.54 7.38 -22.73
C ILE A 315 27.85 6.62 -22.66
N ASN A 316 27.90 5.45 -23.29
CA ASN A 316 29.14 4.79 -23.61
C ASN A 316 29.86 5.80 -24.48
N LYS A 317 30.57 6.72 -23.82
CA LYS A 317 31.35 7.76 -24.46
C LYS A 317 32.25 6.95 -25.37
N PRO A 318 32.07 7.03 -26.71
CA PRO A 318 32.79 6.16 -27.62
C PRO A 318 34.24 6.28 -27.22
N THR A 319 34.83 5.15 -26.80
CA THR A 319 36.22 5.10 -26.35
C THR A 319 37.00 5.78 -27.44
N ALA A 320 37.54 6.97 -27.15
CA ALA A 320 38.19 7.78 -28.17
C ALA A 320 39.15 6.86 -28.93
N PRO A 321 39.09 6.80 -30.26
CA PRO A 321 39.99 5.95 -31.03
C PRO A 321 41.39 6.28 -30.52
N LYS A 322 42.11 5.27 -30.01
CA LYS A 322 43.48 5.43 -29.48
C LYS A 322 44.24 6.26 -30.52
N SER A 323 44.45 7.54 -30.23
CA SER A 323 45.21 8.41 -31.09
C SER A 323 46.60 7.78 -31.16
N ARG A 324 47.00 7.39 -32.38
CA ARG A 324 48.39 7.02 -32.63
C ARG A 324 49.22 8.20 -32.14
N LEU A 325 50.06 7.92 -31.14
CA LEU A 325 51.11 8.79 -30.64
C LEU A 325 52.00 9.22 -31.81
N PHE A 326 51.67 10.33 -32.45
CA PHE A 326 52.67 11.07 -33.22
C PHE A 326 53.54 11.79 -32.19
N HIS A 327 54.74 11.23 -31.97
CA HIS A 327 55.83 11.92 -31.31
C HIS A 327 56.15 13.19 -32.11
N SER A 328 55.72 14.34 -31.61
CA SER A 328 56.30 15.62 -32.01
C SER A 328 57.46 15.95 -31.06
N PRO A 329 58.63 16.32 -31.59
CA PRO A 329 59.79 16.62 -30.77
C PRO A 329 59.58 17.91 -29.97
N ILE A 330 60.01 17.82 -28.71
CA ILE A 330 60.04 18.89 -27.71
C ILE A 330 60.87 20.06 -28.25
N ARG A 331 60.27 21.25 -28.35
CA ARG A 331 61.02 22.52 -28.43
C ARG A 331 61.16 23.11 -27.02
N PRO A 332 62.38 23.38 -26.54
CA PRO A 332 62.59 24.06 -25.27
C PRO A 332 62.37 25.57 -25.45
N GLY A 333 61.38 26.12 -24.73
CA GLY A 333 61.01 27.53 -24.80
C GLY A 333 60.93 28.17 -23.42
N LYS A 334 62.07 28.70 -22.96
CA LYS A 334 62.31 29.79 -21.99
C LYS A 334 61.30 30.03 -20.85
N LEU A 335 61.78 29.76 -19.63
CA LEU A 335 61.35 30.42 -18.40
C LEU A 335 61.46 31.96 -18.56
N GLN A 336 60.38 32.68 -18.27
CA GLN A 336 60.48 34.01 -17.68
C GLN A 336 59.88 33.97 -16.28
N VAL A 337 60.77 34.11 -15.30
CA VAL A 337 60.46 34.45 -13.92
C VAL A 337 60.02 35.92 -13.91
N LYS A 338 58.86 36.20 -13.34
CA LYS A 338 58.50 37.55 -12.92
C LYS A 338 57.96 37.51 -11.50
N ASP A 339 58.88 37.72 -10.57
CA ASP A 339 58.62 38.24 -9.24
C ASP A 339 58.01 39.64 -9.31
N GLN A 340 57.32 39.98 -8.22
CA GLN A 340 56.92 41.29 -7.67
C GLN A 340 55.40 41.36 -7.47
N ARG A 341 54.86 41.85 -6.35
CA ARG A 341 55.35 42.18 -5.01
C ARG A 341 54.10 42.51 -4.18
#